data_AF-A0A821WIZ7-F1
#
_entry.id   AF-A0A821WIZ7-F1
#
_cell.length_a   1.000
_cell.length_b   1.000
_cell.length_c   1.000
_cell.angle_alpha   90.00
_cell.angle_beta   90.00
_cell.angle_gamma   90.00
#
_symmetry.space_group_name_H-M   'P 1'
#
loop_
_entity.id
_entity.type
_entity.pdbx_description
1 polymer ?
#
loop_
_entity_poly.entity_id
_entity_poly.type
_entity_poly.pdbx_seq_one_letter_code
_entity_poly.pdbx_strand_id
1 'polypeptide(L)'
;MKELREINNFIVFHIDLKTCIDYIESITNEKIFLVTSGRDALNILIRVHALKQIDSIFIFCLKPKKYQYLLQTYIKLIGIYTKRHELLNSLKENIILVEKHLETFNFYNQHKQKSTRDLSKESAEFL
;
A
#
# COMPACT_ATOMS: atom_id res chain seq x y z
N MET A 1 -12.59 -8.45 -14.08
CA MET A 1 -11.42 -7.97 -14.85
C MET A 1 -11.56 -6.53 -15.31
N LYS A 2 -12.65 -6.15 -16.03
CA LYS A 2 -12.89 -4.74 -16.42
C LYS A 2 -12.90 -3.79 -15.22
N GLU A 3 -13.62 -4.16 -14.16
CA GLU A 3 -13.75 -3.36 -12.93
C GLU A 3 -12.42 -3.04 -12.22
N LEU A 4 -11.41 -3.93 -12.26
CA LEU A 4 -10.10 -3.61 -11.69
C LEU A 4 -9.31 -2.68 -12.61
N ARG A 5 -9.40 -2.87 -13.93
CA ARG A 5 -8.72 -2.00 -14.90
C ARG A 5 -9.27 -0.57 -14.86
N GLU A 6 -10.54 -0.40 -14.47
CA GLU A 6 -11.13 0.91 -14.17
C GLU A 6 -10.54 1.57 -12.90
N ILE A 7 -9.91 0.79 -12.01
CA ILE A 7 -9.27 1.30 -10.79
C ILE A 7 -7.81 1.69 -11.07
N ASN A 8 -7.08 0.79 -11.74
CA ASN A 8 -5.70 1.01 -12.11
C ASN A 8 -5.39 0.24 -13.40
N ASN A 9 -4.74 0.91 -14.36
CA ASN A 9 -4.33 0.28 -15.62
C ASN A 9 -3.19 -0.72 -15.44
N PHE A 10 -2.41 -0.61 -14.36
CA PHE A 10 -1.29 -1.49 -14.06
C PHE A 10 -1.70 -2.58 -13.06
N ILE A 11 -2.13 -3.72 -13.61
CA ILE A 11 -2.51 -4.90 -12.83
C ILE A 11 -1.69 -6.08 -13.32
N VAL A 12 -1.01 -6.74 -12.38
CA VAL A 12 -0.26 -7.95 -12.64
C VAL A 12 -0.89 -9.10 -11.86
N PHE A 13 -1.04 -10.24 -12.54
CA PHE A 13 -1.62 -11.45 -11.96
C PHE A 13 -0.53 -12.53 -11.86
N HIS A 14 -0.43 -13.13 -10.69
CA HIS A 14 0.43 -14.28 -10.44
C HIS A 14 -0.40 -15.44 -9.92
N ILE A 15 -0.18 -16.62 -10.49
CA ILE A 15 -0.82 -17.88 -10.04
C ILE A 15 0.10 -18.58 -9.03
N ASP A 16 1.41 -18.48 -9.25
CA ASP A 16 2.42 -19.09 -8.39
C ASP A 16 2.94 -18.10 -7.34
N LEU A 17 3.06 -18.58 -6.11
CA LEU A 17 3.51 -17.80 -4.97
C LEU A 17 4.94 -17.28 -5.16
N LYS A 18 5.85 -18.12 -5.66
CA LYS A 18 7.25 -17.73 -5.82
C LYS A 18 7.38 -16.62 -6.85
N THR A 19 6.75 -16.77 -8.02
CA THR A 19 6.75 -15.72 -9.05
C THR A 19 6.14 -14.41 -8.57
N CYS A 20 5.11 -14.46 -7.72
CA CYS A 20 4.51 -13.29 -7.11
C CYS A 20 5.49 -12.56 -6.18
N ILE A 21 6.18 -13.30 -5.30
CA ILE A 21 7.17 -12.73 -4.38
C ILE A 21 8.36 -12.16 -5.16
N ASP A 22 8.90 -12.93 -6.11
CA ASP A 22 10.03 -12.49 -6.94
C ASP A 22 9.68 -11.18 -7.69
N TYR A 23 8.45 -11.05 -8.19
CA TYR A 23 7.96 -9.82 -8.81
C TYR A 23 7.87 -8.66 -7.81
N ILE A 24 7.24 -8.87 -6.65
CA ILE A 24 7.15 -7.84 -5.59
C ILE A 24 8.54 -7.34 -5.19
N GLU A 25 9.51 -8.24 -5.03
CA GLU A 25 10.89 -7.90 -4.65
C GLU A 25 11.64 -7.15 -5.76
N SER A 26 11.30 -7.38 -7.03
CA SER A 26 11.91 -6.66 -8.17
C SER A 26 11.47 -5.20 -8.27
N ILE A 27 10.35 -4.82 -7.65
CA ILE A 27 9.81 -3.45 -7.71
C ILE A 27 10.42 -2.60 -6.59
N THR A 28 11.15 -1.55 -6.98
CA THR A 28 11.87 -0.69 -6.02
C THR A 28 11.23 0.69 -5.82
N ASN A 29 10.51 1.20 -6.80
CA ASN A 29 10.11 2.62 -6.85
C ASN A 29 8.59 2.83 -6.86
N GLU A 30 7.81 1.76 -6.72
CA GLU A 30 6.35 1.81 -6.76
C GLU A 30 5.74 1.26 -5.48
N LYS A 31 4.49 1.66 -5.23
CA LYS A 31 3.67 1.12 -4.14
C LYS A 31 2.74 0.05 -4.70
N ILE A 32 2.73 -1.09 -4.03
CA ILE A 32 1.98 -2.28 -4.40
C ILE A 32 0.80 -2.44 -3.45
N PHE A 33 -0.38 -2.59 -4.05
CA PHE A 33 -1.62 -3.00 -3.40
C PHE A 33 -1.84 -4.48 -3.72
N LEU A 34 -1.65 -5.35 -2.74
CA LEU A 34 -1.65 -6.79 -2.94
C LEU A 34 -3.01 -7.39 -2.60
N VAL A 35 -3.63 -8.07 -3.56
CA VAL A 35 -4.81 -8.92 -3.30
C VAL A 35 -4.38 -10.38 -3.31
N THR A 36 -4.69 -11.12 -2.24
CA THR A 36 -4.37 -12.55 -2.12
C THR A 36 -5.59 -13.39 -1.78
N SER A 37 -5.51 -14.69 -2.07
CA SER A 37 -6.48 -15.68 -1.62
C SER A 37 -6.31 -15.94 -0.13
N GLY A 38 -7.38 -16.38 0.54
CA GLY A 38 -7.26 -16.83 1.93
C GLY A 38 -6.30 -18.02 2.10
N ARG A 39 -6.17 -18.90 1.10
CA ARG A 39 -5.29 -20.08 1.18
C ARG A 39 -3.82 -19.67 1.30
N ASP A 40 -3.42 -18.67 0.53
CA ASP A 40 -2.02 -18.24 0.41
C ASP A 40 -1.69 -17.07 1.35
N ALA A 41 -2.70 -16.51 2.02
CA ALA A 41 -2.60 -15.32 2.86
C ALA A 41 -1.46 -15.40 3.89
N LEU A 42 -1.39 -16.47 4.69
CA LEU A 42 -0.36 -16.59 5.73
C LEU A 42 1.05 -16.64 5.13
N ASN A 43 1.24 -17.46 4.10
CA ASN A 43 2.54 -17.61 3.44
C ASN A 43 3.01 -16.30 2.79
N ILE A 44 2.09 -15.57 2.14
CA ILE A 44 2.39 -14.25 1.57
C ILE A 44 2.70 -13.25 2.68
N LEU A 45 1.85 -13.13 3.70
CA LEU A 45 1.99 -12.12 4.75
C LEU A 45 3.33 -12.24 5.48
N ILE A 46 3.74 -13.46 5.84
CA ILE A 46 5.04 -13.70 6.49
C ILE A 46 6.19 -13.15 5.65
N ARG A 47 6.11 -13.26 4.32
CA ARG A 47 7.19 -12.86 3.40
C ARG A 47 7.18 -11.37 3.06
N VAL A 48 5.99 -10.78 2.91
CA VAL A 48 5.87 -9.46 2.28
C VAL A 48 5.48 -8.33 3.23
N HIS A 49 5.01 -8.62 4.45
CA HIS A 49 4.49 -7.58 5.36
C HIS A 49 5.51 -6.48 5.68
N ALA A 50 6.79 -6.82 5.80
CA ALA A 50 7.86 -5.88 6.11
C ALA A 50 8.38 -5.11 4.87
N LEU A 51 8.03 -5.53 3.65
CA LEU A 51 8.55 -4.94 2.42
C LEU A 51 8.01 -3.51 2.22
N LYS A 52 8.90 -2.55 1.94
CA LYS A 52 8.56 -1.12 1.84
C LYS A 52 7.68 -0.79 0.63
N GLN A 53 7.81 -1.57 -0.44
CA GLN A 53 7.00 -1.44 -1.64
C GLN A 53 5.56 -1.91 -1.42
N ILE A 54 5.30 -2.77 -0.44
CA ILE A 54 3.93 -3.16 -0.08
C ILE A 54 3.32 -2.07 0.79
N ASP A 55 2.27 -1.44 0.29
CA ASP A 55 1.49 -0.46 1.02
C ASP A 55 0.34 -1.15 1.77
N SER A 56 -0.52 -1.82 1.02
CA SER A 56 -1.77 -2.37 1.51
C SER A 56 -1.98 -3.80 1.00
N ILE A 57 -2.51 -4.66 1.85
CA ILE A 57 -2.81 -6.07 1.57
C ILE A 57 -4.29 -6.33 1.82
N PHE A 58 -4.93 -7.08 0.92
CA PHE A 58 -6.33 -7.45 0.97
C PHE A 58 -6.47 -8.95 0.78
N ILE A 59 -7.29 -9.62 1.59
CA ILE A 59 -7.58 -11.05 1.42
C ILE A 59 -8.98 -11.20 0.81
N PHE A 60 -9.09 -11.91 -0.30
CA PHE A 60 -10.37 -12.32 -0.88
C PHE A 60 -10.62 -13.82 -0.60
N CYS A 61 -11.62 -14.14 0.22
CA CYS A 61 -11.88 -15.51 0.65
C CYS A 61 -13.32 -15.73 1.08
N LEU A 62 -13.87 -16.91 0.78
CA LEU A 62 -15.22 -17.33 1.20
C LEU A 62 -15.34 -17.69 2.69
N LYS A 63 -14.22 -17.88 3.40
CA LYS A 63 -14.19 -18.30 4.82
C LYS A 63 -13.39 -17.29 5.67
N PRO A 64 -13.86 -16.04 5.81
CA PRO A 64 -13.09 -14.95 6.40
C PRO A 64 -12.77 -15.19 7.89
N LYS A 65 -13.68 -15.85 8.63
CA LYS A 65 -13.49 -16.18 10.06
C LYS A 65 -12.19 -16.94 10.34
N LYS A 66 -11.74 -17.80 9.41
CA LYS A 66 -10.49 -18.55 9.55
C LYS A 66 -9.26 -17.64 9.61
N TYR A 67 -9.35 -16.44 9.06
CA TYR A 67 -8.21 -15.55 8.82
C TYR A 67 -8.31 -14.24 9.60
N GLN A 68 -9.39 -14.02 10.37
CA GLN A 68 -9.61 -12.76 11.11
C GLN A 68 -8.49 -12.40 12.08
N TYR A 69 -7.83 -13.40 12.69
CA TYR A 69 -6.71 -13.15 13.60
C TYR A 69 -5.54 -12.41 12.92
N LEU A 70 -5.38 -12.57 11.59
CA LEU A 70 -4.32 -11.90 10.83
C LEU A 70 -4.45 -10.38 10.83
N LEU A 71 -5.67 -9.84 10.98
CA LEU A 71 -5.91 -8.39 11.02
C LEU A 71 -5.25 -7.72 12.23
N GLN A 72 -5.11 -8.47 13.33
CA GLN A 72 -4.44 -7.98 14.54
C GLN A 72 -2.92 -8.13 14.46
N THR A 73 -2.44 -9.05 13.63
CA THR A 73 -1.00 -9.36 13.50
C THR A 73 -0.32 -8.51 12.44
N TYR A 74 -0.98 -8.25 11.31
CA TYR A 74 -0.36 -7.63 10.14
C TYR A 74 -0.97 -6.26 9.87
N ILE A 75 -0.25 -5.19 10.26
CA ILE A 75 -0.73 -3.80 10.16
C ILE A 75 -1.12 -3.35 8.73
N LYS A 76 -0.50 -3.96 7.70
CA LYS A 76 -0.78 -3.64 6.29
C LYS A 76 -1.96 -4.43 5.74
N LEU A 77 -2.50 -5.39 6.49
CA LEU A 77 -3.69 -6.12 6.10
C LEU A 77 -4.92 -5.23 6.37
N ILE A 78 -5.45 -4.64 5.32
CA ILE A 78 -6.58 -3.70 5.39
C ILE A 78 -7.87 -4.42 5.70
N GLY A 79 -8.07 -5.60 5.11
CA GLY A 79 -9.33 -6.32 5.27
C GLY A 79 -9.38 -7.70 4.63
N ILE A 80 -10.44 -8.41 5.00
CA ILE A 80 -10.77 -9.75 4.50
C ILE A 80 -12.18 -9.71 3.94
N TYR A 81 -12.33 -9.96 2.65
CA TYR A 81 -13.54 -9.71 1.90
C TYR A 81 -14.08 -11.02 1.34
N THR A 82 -15.40 -11.16 1.43
CA THR A 82 -16.15 -12.25 0.78
C THR A 82 -16.84 -11.79 -0.49
N LYS A 83 -17.19 -10.50 -0.55
CA LYS A 83 -17.89 -9.89 -1.68
C LYS A 83 -16.95 -9.03 -2.50
N ARG A 84 -17.05 -9.17 -3.82
CA ARG A 84 -16.19 -8.48 -4.78
C ARG A 84 -16.32 -6.96 -4.67
N HIS A 85 -17.53 -6.42 -4.54
CA HIS A 85 -17.74 -4.96 -4.47
C HIS A 85 -17.10 -4.33 -3.22
N GLU A 86 -17.16 -5.01 -2.06
CA GLU A 86 -16.53 -4.53 -0.82
C GLU A 86 -15.01 -4.45 -0.98
N LEU A 87 -14.40 -5.49 -1.59
CA LEU A 87 -12.97 -5.49 -1.91
C LEU A 87 -12.60 -4.34 -2.85
N LEU A 88 -13.35 -4.16 -3.94
CA LEU A 88 -13.06 -3.15 -4.94
C LEU A 88 -13.20 -1.72 -4.38
N ASN A 89 -14.21 -1.48 -3.55
CA ASN A 89 -14.38 -0.19 -2.90
C ASN A 89 -13.21 0.11 -1.96
N SER A 90 -12.82 -0.85 -1.13
CA SER A 90 -11.69 -0.66 -0.22
C SER A 90 -10.37 -0.48 -0.98
N LEU A 91 -10.16 -1.20 -2.07
CA LEU A 91 -9.00 -1.02 -2.94
C LEU A 91 -8.94 0.41 -3.51
N LYS A 92 -10.06 0.92 -4.06
CA LYS A 92 -10.17 2.29 -4.58
C LYS A 92 -9.85 3.33 -3.51
N GLU A 93 -10.45 3.19 -2.34
CA GLU A 93 -10.26 4.13 -1.23
C GLU A 93 -8.79 4.21 -0.78
N ASN A 94 -8.12 3.07 -0.66
CA ASN A 94 -6.71 3.04 -0.24
C ASN A 94 -5.76 3.58 -1.32
N ILE A 95 -6.05 3.33 -2.60
CA ILE A 95 -5.29 3.93 -3.71
C ILE A 95 -5.38 5.45 -3.65
N ILE A 96 -6.60 6.00 -3.55
CA ILE A 96 -6.84 7.44 -3.45
C ILE A 96 -6.13 8.03 -2.22
N LEU A 97 -6.15 7.33 -1.09
CA LEU A 97 -5.48 7.77 0.14
C LEU A 97 -3.97 7.90 -0.05
N VAL A 98 -3.34 6.89 -0.66
CA VAL A 98 -1.89 6.89 -0.91
C VAL A 98 -1.51 7.98 -1.92
N GLU A 99 -2.28 8.15 -2.99
CA GLU A 99 -2.07 9.21 -3.97
C GLU A 99 -2.09 10.60 -3.31
N LYS A 100 -3.10 10.89 -2.49
CA LYS A 100 -3.21 12.14 -1.73
C LYS A 100 -2.02 12.37 -0.78
N HIS A 101 -1.56 11.30 -0.11
CA HIS A 101 -0.38 11.41 0.75
C HIS A 101 0.87 11.75 -0.07
N LEU A 102 1.09 11.11 -1.21
CA LEU A 102 2.22 11.40 -2.09
C LEU A 102 2.20 12.84 -2.61
N GLU A 103 1.03 13.34 -3.04
CA GLU A 103 0.85 14.73 -3.45
C GLU A 103 1.18 15.71 -2.32
N THR A 104 0.69 15.44 -1.11
CA THR A 104 0.94 16.27 0.08
C THR A 104 2.43 16.29 0.44
N PHE A 105 3.10 15.14 0.40
CA PHE A 105 4.54 15.05 0.63
C PHE A 105 5.34 15.82 -0.43
N ASN A 106 4.95 15.72 -1.70
CA ASN A 106 5.59 16.45 -2.79
C ASN A 106 5.43 17.97 -2.60
N PHE A 107 4.23 18.44 -2.27
CA PHE A 107 3.96 19.85 -1.96
C PHE A 107 4.82 20.34 -0.78
N TYR A 108 4.85 19.59 0.33
CA TYR A 108 5.66 19.94 1.49
C TYR A 108 7.16 20.04 1.17
N ASN A 109 7.69 19.10 0.40
CA ASN A 109 9.10 19.10 -0.01
C ASN A 109 9.45 20.28 -0.92
N GLN A 110 8.54 20.68 -1.81
CA GLN A 110 8.69 21.89 -2.64
C GLN A 110 8.78 23.16 -1.77
N HIS A 111 7.99 23.24 -0.70
CA HIS A 111 8.02 24.39 0.21
C HIS A 111 9.22 24.40 1.16
N LYS A 112 9.76 23.24 1.56
CA LYS A 112 11.00 23.17 2.33
C LYS A 112 12.24 23.62 1.56
N GLN A 113 12.33 23.33 0.26
CA GLN A 113 13.45 23.84 -0.56
C GLN A 113 13.44 25.38 -0.71
N LYS A 114 12.28 26.04 -0.55
CA LYS A 114 12.17 27.51 -0.53
C LYS A 114 12.34 28.15 0.85
N SER A 115 12.31 27.36 1.93
CA SER A 115 12.24 27.86 3.32
C SER A 115 13.33 27.28 4.22
N THR A 116 14.55 27.14 3.74
CA THR A 116 15.72 27.25 4.62
C THR A 116 16.12 28.71 4.70
N ARG A 117 15.29 29.52 5.37
CA ARG A 117 15.78 30.77 5.95
C ARG A 117 16.70 30.35 7.09
N ASP A 118 17.97 30.69 6.94
CA ASP A 118 19.02 30.39 7.89
C ASP A 118 18.81 31.25 9.14
N LEU A 119 18.14 30.69 10.16
CA LEU A 119 17.85 31.35 11.43
C LEU A 119 19.13 31.72 12.21
N SER A 120 20.31 31.21 11.80
CA SER A 120 21.59 31.66 12.36
C SER A 120 22.01 33.05 11.87
N LYS A 121 21.33 33.60 10.85
CA LYS A 121 21.58 34.95 10.31
C LYS A 121 20.67 36.03 10.88
N GLU A 122 19.61 35.67 11.60
CA GLU A 122 18.65 36.64 12.18
C GLU A 122 18.93 36.93 13.67
N SER A 123 19.83 36.19 14.34
CA SER A 123 20.25 36.47 15.72
C SER A 123 21.12 37.73 15.89
N ALA A 124 21.48 38.41 14.79
CA ALA A 124 22.28 39.64 14.81
C ALA A 124 21.46 40.94 14.78
N GLU A 125 20.13 40.88 14.63
CA GLU A 125 19.27 42.08 14.55
C GLU A 125 18.65 42.52 15.90
N PHE A 126 19.04 41.89 17.01
CA PHE A 126 18.53 42.23 18.35
C PHE A 126 19.62 42.70 19.34
N LEU A 127 20.73 43.25 18.85
CA LEU A 127 21.71 43.97 19.68
C LEU A 127 21.71 45.47 19.38
#